data_AF-A0A1C6KVW2-F1
#
_entry.id   AF-A0A1C6KVW2-F1
#
_cell.length_a   1.000
_cell.length_b   1.000
_cell.length_c   1.000
_cell.angle_alpha   90.00
_cell.angle_beta   90.00
_cell.angle_gamma   90.00
#
_symmetry.space_group_name_H-M   'P 1'
#
loop_
_entity.id
_entity.type
_entity.pdbx_description
1 polymer ?
#
loop_
_entity_poly.entity_id
_entity_poly.type
_entity_poly.pdbx_seq_one_letter_code
_entity_poly.pdbx_strand_id
1 'polypeptide(L)'
;MKEKELMEQENMSKKSENYRGIYKDMVEVLGHDITLKVYESYKGQQITFPMRLYSDKYVIDYLNKHYNGKNLKQISRNLGYTCNWLQKVINKNGIKKRTIKMEVHKNVL
;
A
#
# COMPACT_ATOMS: atom_id res chain seq x y z
N MET A 1 8.51 -34.26 24.11
CA MET A 1 8.10 -34.86 22.81
C MET A 1 7.03 -34.03 22.15
N LYS A 2 5.85 -33.85 22.75
CA LYS A 2 4.76 -33.02 22.20
C LYS A 2 5.15 -31.59 21.80
N GLU A 3 5.94 -30.89 22.61
CA GLU A 3 6.37 -29.51 22.28
C GLU A 3 7.31 -29.43 21.07
N LYS A 4 8.15 -30.45 20.85
CA LYS A 4 9.04 -30.51 19.69
C LYS A 4 8.25 -30.77 18.41
N GLU A 5 7.29 -31.70 18.45
CA GLU A 5 6.38 -31.99 17.33
C GLU A 5 5.52 -30.78 16.94
N LEU A 6 5.06 -30.01 17.94
CA LEU A 6 4.28 -28.78 17.72
C LEU A 6 5.14 -27.68 17.07
N MET A 7 6.37 -27.47 17.56
CA MET A 7 7.32 -26.52 16.98
C MET A 7 7.76 -26.89 15.54
N GLU A 8 7.82 -28.18 15.24
CA GLU A 8 8.18 -28.69 13.92
C GLU A 8 7.03 -28.54 12.92
N GLN A 9 5.79 -28.75 13.37
CA GLN A 9 4.57 -28.42 12.59
C GLN A 9 4.44 -26.92 12.32
N GLU A 10 4.72 -26.06 13.31
CA GLU A 10 4.71 -24.61 13.13
C GLU A 10 5.80 -24.13 12.16
N ASN A 11 7.00 -24.72 12.20
CA ASN A 11 8.08 -24.38 11.27
C ASN A 11 7.82 -24.89 9.85
N MET A 12 7.20 -26.07 9.71
CA MET A 12 6.76 -26.57 8.40
C MET A 12 5.65 -25.70 7.81
N SER A 13 4.67 -25.27 8.62
CA SER A 13 3.58 -24.40 8.17
C SER A 13 4.05 -23.05 7.61
N LYS A 14 5.25 -22.59 7.97
CA LYS A 14 5.83 -21.31 7.52
C LYS A 14 6.54 -21.39 6.17
N LYS A 15 6.74 -22.59 5.61
CA LYS A 15 7.36 -22.74 4.28
C LYS A 15 6.34 -22.46 3.18
N SER A 16 6.64 -21.50 2.30
CA SER A 16 5.75 -21.10 1.19
C SER A 16 5.41 -22.25 0.25
N GLU A 17 6.34 -23.20 0.05
CA GLU A 17 6.17 -24.40 -0.79
C GLU A 17 4.99 -25.29 -0.38
N ASN A 18 4.52 -25.18 0.86
CA ASN A 18 3.37 -25.96 1.35
C ASN A 18 2.02 -25.36 0.92
N TYR A 19 2.02 -24.17 0.29
CA TYR A 19 0.82 -23.47 -0.15
C TYR A 19 0.61 -23.58 -1.66
N ARG A 20 -0.67 -23.60 -2.07
CA ARG A 20 -1.05 -23.78 -3.47
C ARG A 20 -1.29 -22.45 -4.17
N GLY A 21 -0.73 -22.30 -5.37
CA GLY A 21 -1.02 -21.17 -6.27
C GLY A 21 -0.66 -19.83 -5.62
N ILE A 22 -1.57 -18.86 -5.70
CA ILE A 22 -1.36 -17.49 -5.18
C ILE A 22 -1.05 -17.45 -3.69
N TYR A 23 -1.45 -18.46 -2.91
CA TYR A 23 -1.14 -18.52 -1.48
C TYR A 23 0.35 -18.73 -1.22
N LYS A 24 1.10 -19.35 -2.14
CA LYS A 24 2.57 -19.41 -2.06
C LYS A 24 3.16 -18.01 -2.10
N ASP A 25 2.78 -17.24 -3.12
CA ASP A 25 3.25 -15.87 -3.32
C ASP A 25 2.81 -14.97 -2.15
N MET A 26 1.59 -15.16 -1.62
CA MET A 26 1.13 -14.42 -0.44
C MET A 26 1.96 -14.75 0.80
N VAL A 27 2.34 -16.01 1.05
CA VAL A 27 3.21 -16.34 2.19
C VAL A 27 4.60 -15.72 2.02
N GLU A 28 5.14 -15.69 0.81
CA GLU A 28 6.46 -15.07 0.54
C GLU A 28 6.44 -13.55 0.68
N VAL A 29 5.36 -12.89 0.24
CA VAL A 29 5.25 -11.42 0.24
C VAL A 29 4.69 -10.86 1.54
N LEU A 30 3.68 -11.52 2.13
CA LEU A 30 2.92 -11.04 3.29
C LEU A 30 3.25 -11.81 4.58
N GLY A 31 3.81 -13.03 4.48
CA GLY A 31 4.03 -13.92 5.60
C GLY A 31 2.85 -14.86 5.88
N HIS A 32 3.15 -15.90 6.66
CA HIS A 32 2.22 -16.99 6.98
C HIS A 32 0.92 -16.51 7.66
N ASP A 33 1.05 -15.76 8.76
CA ASP A 33 -0.09 -15.37 9.60
C ASP A 33 -1.10 -14.48 8.86
N ILE A 34 -0.60 -13.55 8.02
CA ILE A 34 -1.46 -12.67 7.22
C ILE A 34 -2.16 -13.48 6.13
N THR A 35 -1.46 -14.41 5.51
CA THR A 35 -2.03 -15.27 4.46
C THR A 35 -3.15 -16.15 5.00
N LEU A 36 -3.01 -16.69 6.22
CA LEU A 36 -4.09 -17.44 6.88
C LEU A 36 -5.33 -16.57 7.11
N LYS A 37 -5.16 -15.33 7.60
CA LYS A 37 -6.29 -14.39 7.79
C LYS A 37 -7.02 -14.10 6.48
N VAL A 38 -6.27 -13.92 5.39
CA VAL A 38 -6.84 -13.74 4.04
C VAL A 38 -7.64 -14.98 3.62
N TYR A 39 -7.06 -16.18 3.78
CA TYR A 39 -7.77 -17.42 3.48
C TYR A 39 -9.06 -17.57 4.29
N GLU A 40 -9.02 -17.37 5.60
CA GLU A 40 -10.21 -17.50 6.46
C GLU A 40 -11.31 -16.50 6.10
N SER A 41 -10.93 -15.27 5.76
CA SER A 41 -11.87 -14.20 5.44
C SER A 41 -12.53 -14.36 4.06
N TYR A 42 -11.81 -14.97 3.10
CA TYR A 42 -12.19 -14.90 1.69
C TYR A 42 -12.31 -16.27 0.99
N LYS A 43 -12.03 -17.39 1.67
CA LYS A 43 -12.14 -18.74 1.09
C LYS A 43 -13.52 -18.97 0.46
N GLY A 44 -13.53 -19.57 -0.73
CA GLY A 44 -14.75 -19.83 -1.50
C GLY A 44 -15.21 -18.67 -2.38
N GLN A 45 -14.61 -17.48 -2.28
CA GLN A 45 -14.89 -16.34 -3.15
C GLN A 45 -13.81 -16.19 -4.22
N GLN A 46 -14.21 -15.74 -5.41
CA GLN A 46 -13.26 -15.28 -6.43
C GLN A 46 -13.03 -13.77 -6.26
N ILE A 47 -11.81 -13.39 -5.87
CA ILE A 47 -11.42 -11.99 -5.68
C ILE A 47 -10.44 -11.60 -6.78
N THR A 48 -10.71 -10.47 -7.43
CA THR A 48 -9.78 -9.84 -8.36
C THR A 48 -9.17 -8.61 -7.68
N PHE A 49 -7.83 -8.54 -7.68
CA PHE A 49 -7.14 -7.36 -7.16
C PHE A 49 -7.15 -6.25 -8.22
N PRO A 50 -7.84 -5.12 -7.97
CA PRO A 50 -7.84 -4.02 -8.91
C PRO A 50 -6.45 -3.37 -9.01
N MET A 51 -6.14 -2.82 -10.18
CA MET A 51 -4.87 -2.11 -10.42
C MET A 51 -4.68 -0.89 -9.51
N ARG A 52 -5.78 -0.27 -9.07
CA ARG A 52 -5.76 0.91 -8.20
C ARG A 52 -5.98 0.50 -6.75
N LEU A 53 -5.00 0.79 -5.92
CA LEU A 53 -5.05 0.50 -4.48
C LEU A 53 -5.88 1.54 -3.71
N TYR A 54 -5.71 2.82 -4.03
CA TYR A 54 -6.29 3.91 -3.26
C TYR A 54 -7.64 4.37 -3.81
N SER A 55 -8.54 4.79 -2.92
CA SER A 55 -9.81 5.40 -3.30
C SER A 55 -9.61 6.82 -3.84
N ASP A 56 -10.51 7.28 -4.71
CA ASP A 56 -10.47 8.64 -5.24
C ASP A 56 -10.48 9.70 -4.11
N LYS A 57 -11.27 9.45 -3.05
CA LYS A 57 -11.33 10.31 -1.87
C LYS A 57 -9.96 10.42 -1.18
N TYR A 58 -9.27 9.31 -1.00
CA TYR A 58 -7.93 9.30 -0.42
C TYR A 58 -6.94 10.08 -1.30
N VAL A 59 -6.99 9.89 -2.62
CA VAL A 59 -6.10 10.59 -3.55
C VAL A 59 -6.32 12.10 -3.51
N ILE A 60 -7.57 12.56 -3.44
CA ILE A 60 -7.89 13.99 -3.33
C ILE A 60 -7.35 14.56 -2.01
N ASP A 61 -7.57 13.88 -0.88
CA ASP A 61 -7.05 14.30 0.42
C ASP A 61 -5.51 14.35 0.44
N TYR A 62 -4.87 13.34 -0.14
CA TYR A 62 -3.42 13.28 -0.29
C TYR A 62 -2.87 14.45 -1.12
N LEU A 63 -3.52 14.77 -2.25
CA LEU A 63 -3.14 15.92 -3.08
C LEU A 63 -3.31 17.24 -2.31
N ASN A 64 -4.41 17.45 -1.58
CA ASN A 64 -4.59 18.65 -0.75
C ASN A 64 -3.49 18.79 0.31
N LYS A 65 -3.00 17.68 0.86
CA LYS A 65 -1.97 17.67 1.89
C LYS A 65 -0.56 17.84 1.35
N HIS A 66 -0.24 17.23 0.21
CA HIS A 66 1.14 17.07 -0.23
C HIS A 66 1.47 17.79 -1.54
N TYR A 67 0.50 18.25 -2.32
CA TYR A 67 0.77 18.88 -3.61
C TYR A 67 1.38 20.28 -3.45
N ASN A 68 2.59 20.47 -3.97
CA ASN A 68 3.33 21.74 -3.90
C ASN A 68 3.47 22.44 -5.26
N GLY A 69 2.79 21.95 -6.30
CA GLY A 69 2.88 22.46 -7.67
C GLY A 69 4.01 21.86 -8.52
N LYS A 70 5.08 21.33 -7.91
CA LYS A 70 6.24 20.76 -8.62
C LYS A 70 6.38 19.25 -8.48
N ASN A 71 5.73 18.65 -7.46
CA ASN A 71 5.88 17.23 -7.13
C ASN A 71 4.87 16.28 -7.79
N LEU A 72 4.10 16.74 -8.78
CA LEU A 72 3.05 15.93 -9.41
C LEU A 72 3.56 14.58 -9.93
N LYS A 73 4.74 14.59 -10.58
CA LYS A 73 5.37 13.39 -11.16
C LYS A 73 5.82 12.38 -10.10
N GLN A 74 6.09 12.83 -8.88
CA GLN A 74 6.42 11.94 -7.77
C GLN A 74 5.16 11.34 -7.18
N ILE A 75 4.14 12.18 -6.93
CA ILE A 75 2.83 11.74 -6.45
C ILE A 75 2.20 10.72 -7.40
N SER A 76 2.31 10.94 -8.71
CA SER A 76 1.79 10.04 -9.74
C SER A 76 2.36 8.62 -9.62
N ARG A 77 3.68 8.51 -9.43
CA ARG A 77 4.34 7.21 -9.26
C ARG A 77 3.96 6.55 -7.95
N ASN A 78 3.93 7.30 -6.86
CA ASN A 78 3.62 6.77 -5.53
C ASN A 78 2.17 6.26 -5.42
N LEU A 79 1.22 6.95 -6.06
CA LEU A 79 -0.19 6.57 -6.01
C LEU A 79 -0.60 5.62 -7.15
N GLY A 80 0.26 5.38 -8.14
CA GLY A 80 -0.04 4.52 -9.30
C GLY A 80 -0.99 5.17 -10.32
N TYR A 81 -0.96 6.50 -10.47
CA TYR A 81 -1.79 7.23 -11.43
C TYR A 81 -0.93 7.97 -12.47
N THR A 82 -1.51 8.29 -13.61
CA THR A 82 -0.86 9.14 -14.61
C THR A 82 -0.89 10.61 -14.17
N CYS A 83 0.14 11.39 -14.54
CA CYS A 83 0.17 12.82 -14.27
C CYS A 83 -1.07 13.54 -14.84
N ASN A 84 -1.50 13.17 -16.04
CA ASN A 84 -2.67 13.77 -16.70
C ASN A 84 -3.96 13.54 -15.90
N TRP A 85 -4.14 12.35 -15.33
CA TRP A 85 -5.31 12.07 -14.50
C TRP A 85 -5.27 12.89 -13.20
N LEU A 86 -4.12 12.93 -12.52
CA LEU A 86 -3.99 13.75 -11.31
C LEU A 86 -4.16 15.25 -11.60
N GLN A 87 -3.70 15.74 -12.75
CA GLN A 87 -3.94 17.13 -13.15
C GLN A 87 -5.43 17.42 -13.34
N LYS A 88 -6.18 16.49 -13.96
CA LYS A 88 -7.64 16.59 -14.04
C LYS A 88 -8.30 16.62 -12.66
N VAL A 89 -7.82 15.79 -11.72
CA VAL A 89 -8.31 15.77 -10.34
C VAL A 89 -8.01 17.09 -9.63
N ILE A 90 -6.80 17.64 -9.77
CA ILE A 90 -6.42 18.94 -9.21
C ILE A 90 -7.34 20.04 -9.74
N ASN A 91 -7.53 20.10 -11.05
CA ASN A 91 -8.35 21.13 -11.69
C ASN A 91 -9.83 21.00 -11.30
N LYS A 92 -10.37 19.76 -11.29
CA LYS A 92 -11.77 19.48 -10.95
C LYS A 92 -12.09 19.82 -9.49
N ASN A 93 -11.14 19.59 -8.58
CA ASN A 93 -11.35 19.78 -7.14
C ASN A 93 -10.76 21.10 -6.61
N GLY A 94 -10.24 21.97 -7.49
CA GLY A 94 -9.69 23.27 -7.10
C GLY A 94 -8.50 23.19 -6.13
N ILE A 95 -7.68 22.14 -6.23
CA ILE A 95 -6.60 21.87 -5.28
C ILE A 95 -5.51 22.94 -5.41
N LYS A 96 -5.25 23.66 -4.31
CA LYS A 96 -4.25 24.74 -4.28
C LYS A 96 -2.87 24.17 -3.94
N LYS A 97 -1.83 24.75 -4.55
CA LYS A 97 -0.44 24.45 -4.19
C LYS A 97 -0.20 24.83 -2.73
N ARG A 98 0.38 23.93 -1.95
CA ARG A 98 0.86 24.25 -0.60
C ARG A 98 2.16 25.05 -0.73
N THR A 99 2.17 26.27 -0.20
CA THR A 99 3.41 27.02 0.01
C THR A 99 3.98 26.59 1.37
N ILE A 100 5.03 25.79 1.37
CA ILE A 100 5.83 25.58 2.58
C ILE A 100 6.60 26.89 2.79
N LYS A 101 6.23 27.68 3.80
CA LYS A 101 7.14 28.71 4.32
C LYS A 101 8.31 27.94 4.94
N MET A 102 9.47 27.97 4.30
CA MET A 102 10.69 27.51 4.96
C MET A 102 10.97 28.51 6.09
N GLU A 103 10.61 28.18 7.32
CA GLU A 103 11.24 28.79 8.48
C GLU A 103 12.68 28.27 8.54
N VAL A 104 13.54 28.87 7.74
CA VAL A 104 14.99 28.88 7.98
C VAL A 104 15.20 29.81 9.17
N HIS A 105 14.84 29.36 10.38
CA HIS A 105 15.32 30.03 11.57
C HIS A 105 16.77 29.62 11.80
N LYS A 106 17.63 30.53 11.34
CA LYS A 106 18.95 30.85 11.86
C LYS A 106 19.12 30.37 13.31
N ASN A 107 19.80 29.24 13.51
CA ASN A 107 20.64 29.10 14.70
C ASN A 107 22.04 29.50 14.30
N VAL A 108 22.24 30.82 14.25
CA VAL A 108 23.54 31.42 14.52
C VAL A 108 23.50 31.74 16.01
N LEU A 109 24.25 30.97 16.78
CA LEU A 109 25.00 31.38 17.97
C LEU A 109 26.01 30.27 18.26
#